data_AF-A0A918JCM6-F1
#
_entry.id   AF-A0A918JCM6-F1
#
_cell.length_a   1.000
_cell.length_b   1.000
_cell.length_c   1.000
_cell.angle_alpha   90.00
_cell.angle_beta   90.00
_cell.angle_gamma   90.00
#
_symmetry.space_group_name_H-M   'P 1'
#
loop_
_entity.id
_entity.type
_entity.pdbx_description
1 polymer ?
#
loop_
_entity_poly.entity_id
_entity_poly.type
_entity_poly.pdbx_seq_one_letter_code
_entity_poly.pdbx_strand_id
1 'polypeptide(L)'
;MSTDFTPPPMPGHGPAVPPPVPPGKSRTAVIAVAAAAAAAVVSALVTAGVTGGAEAKPAPTVTVTKTAAADDEDVTPADDESTPAPETSDDGIYALDDTVVYDDSDVEVGLSGFKRAVTGEFGEPENASYLGFTIKLKNAGSKTFDPTALTVNCSYGRDGKSSEAVFDSDAGLEGGPETRLLAGRSLNVPWGCELPKGEKLIQIEVTPDFDSEASVFTGKVR
;
A
#
# COMPACT_ATOMS: atom_id res chain seq x y z
N MET A 1 -16.90 68.16 12.89
CA MET A 1 -17.66 67.31 13.85
C MET A 1 -16.98 65.95 13.82
N SER A 2 -16.12 65.68 14.79
CA SER A 2 -15.40 64.41 14.89
C SER A 2 -16.28 63.44 15.65
N THR A 3 -16.63 62.31 15.04
CA THR A 3 -17.36 61.22 15.69
C THR A 3 -16.34 60.20 16.19
N ASP A 4 -16.13 60.18 17.50
CA ASP A 4 -15.42 59.12 18.21
C ASP A 4 -16.14 57.79 18.01
N PHE A 5 -15.48 56.86 17.31
CA PHE A 5 -15.93 55.49 17.17
C PHE A 5 -15.18 54.63 18.19
N THR A 6 -15.83 54.32 19.31
CA THR A 6 -15.25 53.42 20.32
C THR A 6 -15.61 51.99 19.93
N PRO A 7 -14.64 51.08 19.69
CA PRO A 7 -14.93 49.69 19.39
C PRO A 7 -15.47 48.95 20.64
N PRO A 8 -16.32 47.93 20.46
CA PRO A 8 -16.82 47.13 21.58
C PRO A 8 -15.71 46.30 22.24
N PRO A 9 -15.85 45.97 23.54
CA PRO A 9 -14.88 45.13 24.25
C PRO A 9 -14.87 43.70 23.69
N MET A 10 -13.67 43.20 23.33
CA MET A 10 -13.51 41.81 22.91
C MET A 10 -13.70 40.85 24.09
N PRO A 11 -14.29 39.64 23.87
CA PRO A 11 -14.34 38.60 24.88
C PRO A 11 -12.91 38.20 25.30
N GLY A 12 -12.68 38.12 26.61
CA GLY A 12 -11.37 37.81 27.18
C GLY A 12 -10.83 36.45 26.72
N HIS A 13 -9.55 36.43 26.34
CA HIS A 13 -8.81 35.20 26.11
C HIS A 13 -8.82 34.35 27.37
N GLY A 14 -9.28 33.10 27.25
CA GLY A 14 -9.15 32.09 28.30
C GLY A 14 -7.68 31.83 28.65
N PRO A 15 -7.39 31.19 29.79
CA PRO A 15 -6.03 30.98 30.25
C PRO A 15 -5.21 30.19 29.22
N ALA A 16 -3.97 30.63 29.00
CA ALA A 16 -3.03 29.96 28.11
C ALA A 16 -2.81 28.51 28.55
N VAL A 17 -3.04 27.58 27.64
CA VAL A 17 -2.74 26.16 27.84
C VAL A 17 -1.22 26.01 27.90
N PRO A 18 -0.63 25.35 28.92
CA PRO A 18 0.81 25.14 28.96
C PRO A 18 1.26 24.28 27.77
N PRO A 19 2.46 24.51 27.22
CA PRO A 19 2.98 23.72 26.11
C PRO A 19 3.15 22.24 26.51
N PRO A 20 2.94 21.30 25.58
CA PRO A 20 3.13 19.88 25.86
C PRO A 20 4.60 19.59 26.19
N VAL A 21 4.81 18.77 27.22
CA VAL A 21 6.13 18.28 27.62
C VAL A 21 6.60 17.27 26.55
N PRO A 22 7.81 17.42 25.99
CA PRO A 22 8.32 16.47 25.00
C PRO A 22 8.57 15.10 25.65
N PRO A 23 8.21 13.98 25.00
CA PRO A 23 8.51 12.64 25.52
C PRO A 23 10.02 12.38 25.52
N GLY A 24 10.53 11.92 26.66
CA GLY A 24 11.94 11.60 26.86
C GLY A 24 12.38 10.43 25.99
N LYS A 25 13.47 10.62 25.24
CA LYS A 25 14.06 9.62 24.34
C LYS A 25 14.74 8.51 25.16
N SER A 26 14.10 7.35 25.27
CA SER A 26 14.75 6.13 25.77
C SER A 26 15.63 5.54 24.66
N ARG A 27 16.93 5.49 24.92
CA ARG A 27 17.89 4.71 24.12
C ARG A 27 17.76 3.24 24.53
N THR A 28 17.09 2.43 23.72
CA THR A 28 17.08 0.98 23.91
C THR A 28 17.74 0.30 22.72
N ALA A 29 18.70 -0.56 23.04
CA ALA A 29 19.69 -1.13 22.17
C ALA A 29 19.13 -2.08 21.11
N VAL A 30 19.74 -2.02 19.92
CA VAL A 30 19.61 -3.01 18.84
C VAL A 30 20.18 -4.34 19.33
N ILE A 31 19.36 -5.39 19.35
CA ILE A 31 19.81 -6.78 19.47
C ILE A 31 19.42 -7.48 18.18
N ALA A 32 20.41 -7.73 17.33
CA ALA A 32 20.30 -8.65 16.21
C ALA A 32 20.20 -10.08 16.75
N VAL A 33 19.15 -10.81 16.35
CA VAL A 33 19.10 -12.27 16.48
C VAL A 33 18.73 -12.87 15.13
N ALA A 34 19.67 -13.67 14.63
CA ALA A 34 19.61 -14.37 13.38
C ALA A 34 18.65 -15.59 13.44
N ALA A 35 18.05 -15.85 12.27
CA ALA A 35 17.74 -17.14 11.65
C ALA A 35 17.04 -18.23 12.48
N ALA A 36 15.81 -18.57 12.06
CA ALA A 36 15.37 -19.96 11.93
C ALA A 36 14.23 -20.07 10.91
N ALA A 37 14.58 -20.46 9.68
CA ALA A 37 13.61 -20.97 8.71
C ALA A 37 13.20 -22.39 9.12
N ALA A 38 11.91 -22.60 9.39
CA ALA A 38 11.33 -23.92 9.55
C ALA A 38 10.26 -24.10 8.46
N ALA A 39 10.64 -24.77 7.38
CA ALA A 39 9.72 -25.28 6.37
C ALA A 39 8.88 -26.41 6.98
N ALA A 40 7.56 -26.26 6.98
CA ALA A 40 6.63 -27.34 7.28
C ALA A 40 5.76 -27.63 6.05
N VAL A 41 6.24 -28.52 5.20
CA VAL A 41 5.44 -29.14 4.13
C VAL A 41 4.70 -30.32 4.77
N VAL A 42 3.40 -30.18 5.00
CA VAL A 42 2.52 -31.31 5.39
C VAL A 42 1.83 -31.81 4.12
N SER A 43 2.46 -32.73 3.42
CA SER A 43 1.83 -33.49 2.33
C SER A 43 1.12 -34.71 2.91
N ALA A 44 -0.20 -34.73 2.77
CA ALA A 44 -1.06 -35.84 3.15
C ALA A 44 -0.72 -37.12 2.35
N LEU A 45 -0.48 -38.22 3.06
CA LEU A 45 -0.38 -39.55 2.46
C LEU A 45 -1.38 -40.50 3.13
N VAL A 46 -2.46 -40.75 2.41
CA VAL A 46 -3.40 -41.85 2.63
C VAL A 46 -2.82 -43.09 1.96
N THR A 47 -2.61 -44.18 2.71
CA THR A 47 -2.70 -45.55 2.16
C THR A 47 -3.24 -46.50 3.22
N ALA A 48 -4.22 -47.31 2.85
CA ALA A 48 -4.80 -48.39 3.63
C ALA A 48 -4.72 -49.70 2.85
N GLY A 49 -4.57 -50.82 3.59
CA GLY A 49 -4.84 -52.19 3.15
C GLY A 49 -3.74 -53.17 3.56
N VAL A 50 -3.97 -54.42 4.01
CA VAL A 50 -5.15 -55.24 4.38
C VAL A 50 -4.53 -56.52 5.03
N THR A 51 -5.08 -57.19 6.04
CA THR A 51 -5.91 -58.42 5.93
C THR A 51 -6.38 -58.90 7.32
N GLY A 52 -7.64 -59.34 7.44
CA GLY A 52 -8.15 -60.14 8.57
C GLY A 52 -9.68 -60.17 8.64
N GLY A 53 -10.31 -61.23 8.14
CA GLY A 53 -11.73 -61.29 7.78
C GLY A 53 -12.77 -61.23 8.92
N ALA A 54 -13.88 -60.54 8.61
CA ALA A 54 -15.25 -60.90 8.99
C ALA A 54 -16.23 -60.29 7.95
N GLU A 55 -17.24 -61.05 7.57
CA GLU A 55 -18.16 -60.82 6.45
C GLU A 55 -19.00 -59.52 6.53
N ALA A 56 -18.97 -58.71 5.46
CA ALA A 56 -20.08 -57.90 4.93
C ALA A 56 -19.77 -57.46 3.47
N LYS A 57 -20.79 -57.40 2.61
CA LYS A 57 -20.80 -57.29 1.12
C LYS A 57 -21.35 -55.91 0.66
N PRO A 58 -21.10 -55.32 -0.55
CA PRO A 58 -19.89 -55.21 -1.40
C PRO A 58 -19.59 -53.76 -1.98
N ALA A 59 -18.33 -53.56 -2.43
CA ALA A 59 -17.83 -52.74 -3.58
C ALA A 59 -17.74 -51.18 -3.54
N PRO A 60 -16.84 -50.53 -4.34
CA PRO A 60 -15.75 -51.04 -5.19
C PRO A 60 -14.33 -50.51 -4.84
N THR A 61 -13.32 -51.24 -5.31
CA THR A 61 -11.87 -50.95 -5.20
C THR A 61 -11.36 -50.34 -6.51
N VAL A 62 -10.45 -49.35 -6.46
CA VAL A 62 -9.60 -49.02 -7.62
C VAL A 62 -8.13 -49.02 -7.19
N THR A 63 -7.39 -49.84 -7.93
CA THR A 63 -5.99 -50.23 -7.80
C THR A 63 -5.07 -49.15 -8.38
N VAL A 64 -3.93 -48.86 -7.74
CA VAL A 64 -2.84 -48.08 -8.36
C VAL A 64 -1.75 -49.03 -8.85
N THR A 65 -1.43 -48.90 -10.12
CA THR A 65 -0.44 -49.66 -10.89
C THR A 65 0.98 -49.17 -10.60
N LYS A 66 1.92 -50.11 -10.47
CA LYS A 66 3.37 -49.88 -10.45
C LYS A 66 3.89 -49.70 -11.88
N THR A 67 4.79 -48.74 -12.13
CA THR A 67 5.70 -48.78 -13.29
C THR A 67 7.03 -48.12 -12.93
N ALA A 68 8.10 -48.76 -13.38
CA ALA A 68 9.50 -48.41 -13.19
C ALA A 68 10.15 -47.99 -14.52
N ALA A 69 11.22 -47.21 -14.39
CA ALA A 69 12.43 -47.08 -15.22
C ALA A 69 12.37 -46.46 -16.64
N ALA A 70 13.25 -45.46 -16.85
CA ALA A 70 14.24 -45.27 -17.95
C ALA A 70 14.74 -43.80 -17.88
N ASP A 71 16.04 -43.57 -17.64
CA ASP A 71 17.07 -43.07 -18.61
C ASP A 71 16.83 -41.62 -19.07
N ASP A 72 17.78 -40.73 -19.34
CA ASP A 72 19.22 -40.49 -19.14
C ASP A 72 19.42 -39.05 -19.72
N GLU A 73 20.54 -38.39 -19.46
CA GLU A 73 21.03 -37.17 -20.15
C GLU A 73 20.22 -35.86 -19.98
N ASP A 74 20.74 -34.62 -20.06
CA ASP A 74 22.07 -33.99 -20.08
C ASP A 74 21.79 -32.47 -20.06
N VAL A 75 22.65 -31.70 -19.37
CA VAL A 75 23.01 -30.27 -19.58
C VAL A 75 21.92 -29.18 -19.73
N THR A 76 21.84 -28.26 -18.75
CA THR A 76 22.29 -26.84 -18.84
C THR A 76 21.98 -26.08 -17.53
N PRO A 77 22.88 -25.23 -17.00
CA PRO A 77 22.54 -24.32 -15.92
C PRO A 77 21.82 -23.10 -16.51
N ALA A 78 20.60 -22.84 -16.05
CA ALA A 78 19.88 -21.62 -16.36
C ALA A 78 20.49 -20.45 -15.57
N ASP A 79 20.80 -19.41 -16.33
CA ASP A 79 21.22 -18.07 -15.94
C ASP A 79 20.32 -17.53 -14.81
N ASP A 80 20.90 -17.34 -13.63
CA ASP A 80 20.27 -16.64 -12.51
C ASP A 80 20.40 -15.13 -12.78
N GLU A 81 19.50 -14.61 -13.64
CA GLU A 81 19.32 -13.17 -13.79
C GLU A 81 18.52 -12.68 -12.58
N SER A 82 19.23 -12.59 -11.45
CA SER A 82 18.82 -11.87 -10.26
C SER A 82 18.49 -10.42 -10.64
N THR A 83 17.20 -10.13 -10.76
CA THR A 83 16.68 -8.76 -10.85
C THR A 83 17.03 -8.06 -9.55
N PRO A 84 17.75 -6.92 -9.57
CA PRO A 84 18.12 -6.23 -8.35
C PRO A 84 16.86 -5.69 -7.66
N ALA A 85 16.76 -5.92 -6.36
CA ALA A 85 15.78 -5.27 -5.50
C ALA A 85 15.95 -3.74 -5.62
N PRO A 86 14.85 -2.96 -5.60
CA PRO A 86 14.95 -1.51 -5.68
C PRO A 86 15.75 -1.00 -4.47
N GLU A 87 16.75 -0.16 -4.76
CA GLU A 87 17.54 0.53 -3.75
C GLU A 87 16.61 1.49 -3.00
N THR A 88 16.27 1.10 -1.78
CA THR A 88 15.51 1.93 -0.85
C THR A 88 16.37 3.12 -0.48
N SER A 89 15.92 4.33 -0.76
CA SER A 89 16.58 5.52 -0.21
C SER A 89 16.16 5.60 1.25
N ASP A 90 17.11 5.47 2.20
CA ASP A 90 16.86 5.56 3.66
C ASP A 90 16.17 6.87 4.12
N ASP A 91 15.93 7.81 3.19
CA ASP A 91 15.31 9.11 3.41
C ASP A 91 13.77 9.12 3.18
N GLY A 92 13.12 7.96 2.96
CA GLY A 92 11.65 7.88 2.74
C GLY A 92 11.19 8.34 1.35
N ILE A 93 12.11 8.32 0.38
CA ILE A 93 11.89 8.70 -1.01
C ILE A 93 11.95 7.45 -1.90
N TYR A 94 10.92 7.27 -2.72
CA TYR A 94 10.68 6.07 -3.52
C TYR A 94 10.39 6.42 -4.97
N ALA A 95 10.70 5.50 -5.89
CA ALA A 95 10.25 5.59 -7.27
C ALA A 95 8.74 5.37 -7.37
N LEU A 96 8.12 5.82 -8.46
CA LEU A 96 6.65 5.72 -8.65
C LEU A 96 6.12 4.27 -8.71
N ASP A 97 6.98 3.30 -9.01
CA ASP A 97 6.65 1.88 -9.12
C ASP A 97 7.12 1.05 -7.92
N ASP A 98 7.73 1.68 -6.93
CA ASP A 98 8.12 1.02 -5.68
C ASP A 98 6.92 0.64 -4.82
N THR A 99 7.14 -0.30 -3.92
CA THR A 99 6.22 -0.66 -2.83
C THR A 99 6.90 -0.42 -1.50
N VAL A 100 6.22 0.29 -0.62
CA VAL A 100 6.72 0.69 0.70
C VAL A 100 5.97 -0.06 1.78
N VAL A 101 6.69 -0.51 2.79
CA VAL A 101 6.11 -1.13 4.00
C VAL A 101 6.10 -0.09 5.11
N TYR A 102 4.95 0.10 5.74
CA TYR A 102 4.78 0.94 6.91
C TYR A 102 4.90 0.08 8.15
N ASP A 103 6.08 0.13 8.78
CA ASP A 103 6.44 -0.77 9.89
C ASP A 103 5.49 -0.65 11.11
N ASP A 104 4.94 0.54 11.35
CA ASP A 104 4.05 0.78 12.49
C ASP A 104 2.65 0.16 12.31
N SER A 105 2.19 0.01 11.07
CA SER A 105 0.84 -0.49 10.73
C SER A 105 0.83 -1.84 10.01
N ASP A 106 2.00 -2.40 9.67
CA ASP A 106 2.17 -3.60 8.83
C ASP A 106 1.41 -3.48 7.49
N VAL A 107 1.35 -2.28 6.92
CA VAL A 107 0.67 -2.00 5.64
C VAL A 107 1.69 -1.81 4.52
N GLU A 108 1.48 -2.50 3.40
CA GLU A 108 2.23 -2.27 2.17
C GLU A 108 1.44 -1.30 1.27
N VAL A 109 2.12 -0.28 0.75
CA VAL A 109 1.56 0.71 -0.17
C VAL A 109 2.38 0.72 -1.45
N GLY A 110 1.71 0.61 -2.60
CA GLY A 110 2.32 0.79 -3.91
C GLY A 110 1.46 1.60 -4.85
N LEU A 111 2.08 2.27 -5.81
CA LEU A 111 1.37 3.06 -6.83
C LEU A 111 1.45 2.37 -8.19
N SER A 112 0.41 2.47 -9.00
CA SER A 112 0.38 1.85 -10.33
C SER A 112 -0.68 2.46 -11.24
N GLY A 113 -0.70 2.06 -12.51
CA GLY A 113 -1.79 2.41 -13.42
C GLY A 113 -1.82 3.89 -13.84
N PHE A 114 -0.67 4.58 -13.79
CA PHE A 114 -0.54 5.98 -14.15
C PHE A 114 -1.07 6.26 -15.57
N LYS A 115 -2.06 7.15 -15.67
CA LYS A 115 -2.70 7.55 -16.93
C LYS A 115 -3.12 9.02 -16.88
N ARG A 116 -2.90 9.74 -17.97
CA ARG A 116 -3.42 11.11 -18.13
C ARG A 116 -4.87 11.11 -18.61
N ALA A 117 -5.64 12.04 -18.08
CA ALA A 117 -7.01 12.29 -18.49
C ALA A 117 -7.39 13.75 -18.24
N VAL A 118 -8.64 14.08 -18.57
CA VAL A 118 -9.28 15.36 -18.27
C VAL A 118 -10.56 15.03 -17.52
N THR A 119 -10.91 15.84 -16.51
CA THR A 119 -12.15 15.65 -15.76
C THR A 119 -13.38 15.73 -16.65
N GLY A 120 -14.39 14.93 -16.31
CA GLY A 120 -15.71 14.97 -16.94
C GLY A 120 -16.51 16.23 -16.59
N GLU A 121 -17.75 16.28 -17.08
CA GLU A 121 -18.68 17.40 -16.81
C GLU A 121 -18.95 17.61 -15.32
N PHE A 122 -18.91 16.53 -14.52
CA PHE A 122 -19.16 16.55 -13.08
C PHE A 122 -17.88 16.39 -12.26
N GLY A 123 -16.71 16.48 -12.90
CA GLY A 123 -15.44 16.34 -12.21
C GLY A 123 -14.98 17.66 -11.60
N GLU A 124 -14.42 17.58 -10.40
CA GLU A 124 -13.78 18.67 -9.68
C GLU A 124 -12.26 18.43 -9.64
N PRO A 125 -11.42 19.40 -10.05
CA PRO A 125 -11.80 20.67 -10.66
C PRO A 125 -12.33 20.50 -12.10
N GLU A 126 -13.22 21.38 -12.54
CA GLU A 126 -13.85 21.32 -13.87
C GLU A 126 -12.82 21.44 -15.03
N ASN A 127 -12.92 20.56 -16.03
CA ASN A 127 -12.06 20.52 -17.23
C ASN A 127 -10.54 20.50 -16.95
N ALA A 128 -10.13 20.05 -15.77
CA ALA A 128 -8.74 19.97 -15.35
C ALA A 128 -8.02 18.77 -15.97
N SER A 129 -6.78 18.98 -16.40
CA SER A 129 -5.90 17.87 -16.81
C SER A 129 -5.30 17.22 -15.58
N TYR A 130 -5.32 15.90 -15.51
CA TYR A 130 -4.88 15.17 -14.33
C TYR A 130 -4.12 13.89 -14.66
N LEU A 131 -3.39 13.41 -13.66
CA LEU A 131 -2.77 12.09 -13.63
C LEU A 131 -3.62 11.21 -12.71
N GLY A 132 -4.30 10.22 -13.29
CA GLY A 132 -4.97 9.15 -12.56
C GLY A 132 -4.02 8.00 -12.29
N PHE A 133 -4.15 7.38 -11.13
CA PHE A 133 -3.38 6.20 -10.72
C PHE A 133 -4.17 5.39 -9.69
N THR A 134 -3.64 4.23 -9.32
CA THR A 134 -4.21 3.35 -8.30
C THR A 134 -3.22 3.20 -7.17
N ILE A 135 -3.68 3.50 -5.96
CA ILE A 135 -2.99 3.21 -4.71
C ILE A 135 -3.40 1.81 -4.29
N LYS A 136 -2.41 0.92 -4.19
CA LYS A 136 -2.59 -0.45 -3.70
C LYS A 136 -2.24 -0.45 -2.22
N LEU A 137 -3.22 -0.73 -1.38
CA LEU A 137 -3.04 -0.96 0.05
C LEU A 137 -3.13 -2.45 0.31
N LYS A 138 -2.18 -3.02 1.04
CA LYS A 138 -2.25 -4.41 1.50
C LYS A 138 -1.98 -4.45 2.99
N ASN A 139 -2.93 -4.99 3.75
CA ASN A 139 -2.74 -5.25 5.17
C ASN A 139 -1.95 -6.56 5.32
N ALA A 140 -0.64 -6.45 5.50
CA ALA A 140 0.25 -7.60 5.74
C ALA A 140 0.26 -8.03 7.21
N GLY A 141 -0.28 -7.19 8.09
CA GLY A 141 -0.42 -7.45 9.51
C GLY A 141 -1.48 -8.51 9.86
N SER A 142 -1.61 -8.73 11.17
CA SER A 142 -2.54 -9.71 11.74
C SER A 142 -3.85 -9.11 12.27
N LYS A 143 -3.94 -7.77 12.34
CA LYS A 143 -5.11 -7.04 12.83
C LYS A 143 -5.89 -6.43 11.68
N THR A 144 -7.15 -6.07 11.90
CA THR A 144 -7.92 -5.26 10.95
C THR A 144 -7.31 -3.86 10.86
N PHE A 145 -7.05 -3.40 9.64
CA PHE A 145 -6.55 -2.07 9.32
C PHE A 145 -7.72 -1.15 8.90
N ASP A 146 -7.66 0.12 9.29
CA ASP A 146 -8.69 1.12 8.98
C ASP A 146 -8.11 2.23 8.07
N PRO A 147 -8.20 2.09 6.74
CA PRO A 147 -7.66 3.06 5.79
C PRO A 147 -8.52 4.31 5.61
N THR A 148 -9.56 4.53 6.42
CA THR A 148 -10.46 5.70 6.26
C THR A 148 -9.75 7.05 6.46
N ALA A 149 -8.55 7.03 7.06
CA ALA A 149 -7.67 8.17 7.24
C ALA A 149 -6.60 8.32 6.15
N LEU A 150 -6.66 7.54 5.07
CA LEU A 150 -5.74 7.63 3.94
C LEU A 150 -5.67 9.07 3.43
N THR A 151 -4.47 9.64 3.46
CA THR A 151 -4.17 10.97 2.91
C THR A 151 -3.22 10.84 1.73
N VAL A 152 -3.49 11.60 0.68
CA VAL A 152 -2.68 11.63 -0.54
C VAL A 152 -2.51 13.07 -0.97
N ASN A 153 -1.28 13.55 -0.99
CA ASN A 153 -0.94 14.90 -1.44
C ASN A 153 -0.05 14.82 -2.66
N CYS A 154 -0.27 15.69 -3.63
CA CYS A 154 0.51 15.71 -4.86
C CYS A 154 1.18 17.07 -5.05
N SER A 155 2.37 17.05 -5.61
CA SER A 155 3.04 18.23 -6.14
C SER A 155 3.75 17.90 -7.45
N TYR A 156 4.03 18.91 -8.27
CA TYR A 156 4.61 18.70 -9.59
C TYR A 156 5.66 19.76 -9.96
N GLY A 157 6.48 19.37 -10.93
CA GLY A 157 7.58 20.20 -11.44
C GLY A 157 8.73 20.32 -10.45
N ARG A 158 9.84 20.86 -10.94
CA ARG A 158 11.07 21.01 -10.14
C ARG A 158 10.96 22.02 -9.00
N ASP A 159 10.03 22.96 -9.13
CA ASP A 159 9.80 24.03 -8.16
C ASP A 159 8.78 23.62 -7.07
N GLY A 160 8.22 22.40 -7.12
CA GLY A 160 7.31 21.87 -6.10
C GLY A 160 5.94 22.58 -6.05
N LYS A 161 5.27 22.70 -7.19
CA LYS A 161 3.93 23.31 -7.25
C LYS A 161 2.90 22.36 -6.67
N SER A 162 2.04 22.86 -5.78
CA SER A 162 0.93 22.07 -5.24
C SER A 162 0.00 21.59 -6.36
N SER A 163 -0.49 20.37 -6.21
CA SER A 163 -1.53 19.76 -7.04
C SER A 163 -2.78 19.55 -6.19
N GLU A 164 -3.94 19.73 -6.79
CA GLU A 164 -5.22 19.43 -6.16
C GLU A 164 -5.65 17.98 -6.46
N ALA A 165 -6.34 17.35 -5.51
CA ALA A 165 -6.95 16.05 -5.74
C ALA A 165 -8.12 16.20 -6.72
N VAL A 166 -8.29 15.21 -7.59
CA VAL A 166 -9.38 15.19 -8.57
C VAL A 166 -10.47 14.25 -8.09
N PHE A 167 -11.71 14.75 -8.11
CA PHE A 167 -12.92 13.99 -7.83
C PHE A 167 -13.78 13.92 -9.09
N ASP A 168 -14.07 12.72 -9.55
CA ASP A 168 -14.83 12.50 -10.79
C ASP A 168 -15.47 11.11 -10.71
N SER A 169 -16.78 11.08 -10.42
CA SER A 169 -17.52 9.83 -10.24
C SER A 169 -17.57 8.98 -11.52
N ASP A 170 -17.57 9.61 -12.69
CA ASP A 170 -17.58 8.90 -13.98
C ASP A 170 -16.24 8.21 -14.24
N ALA A 171 -15.15 8.75 -13.68
CA ALA A 171 -13.82 8.15 -13.69
C ALA A 171 -13.53 7.23 -12.49
N GLY A 172 -14.47 7.11 -11.54
CA GLY A 172 -14.30 6.33 -10.30
C GLY A 172 -13.35 6.97 -9.28
N LEU A 173 -13.16 8.29 -9.35
CA LEU A 173 -12.32 9.06 -8.45
C LEU A 173 -13.20 9.65 -7.32
N GLU A 174 -13.47 8.84 -6.31
CA GLU A 174 -14.41 9.17 -5.22
C GLU A 174 -13.70 9.61 -3.93
N GLY A 175 -12.37 9.66 -3.93
CA GLY A 175 -11.56 10.00 -2.76
C GLY A 175 -11.13 8.77 -1.96
N GLY A 176 -11.03 8.96 -0.64
CA GLY A 176 -10.52 7.94 0.29
C GLY A 176 -11.46 6.75 0.46
N PRO A 177 -10.94 5.59 0.92
CA PRO A 177 -11.76 4.41 1.13
C PRO A 177 -12.65 4.53 2.38
N GLU A 178 -13.88 4.04 2.29
CA GLU A 178 -14.85 4.06 3.41
C GLU A 178 -15.03 2.67 4.08
N THR A 179 -13.97 1.86 4.07
CA THR A 179 -14.03 0.46 4.50
C THR A 179 -12.89 0.10 5.43
N ARG A 180 -12.99 -1.08 6.06
CA ARG A 180 -11.90 -1.69 6.84
C ARG A 180 -11.27 -2.83 6.07
N LEU A 181 -9.95 -2.95 6.16
CA LEU A 181 -9.15 -3.95 5.47
C LEU A 181 -8.73 -5.06 6.44
N LEU A 182 -9.30 -6.26 6.27
CA LEU A 182 -8.90 -7.42 7.08
C LEU A 182 -7.46 -7.87 6.78
N ALA A 183 -6.85 -8.56 7.73
CA ALA A 183 -5.51 -9.15 7.59
C ALA A 183 -5.38 -9.97 6.30
N GLY A 184 -4.26 -9.77 5.60
CA GLY A 184 -3.92 -10.42 4.33
C GLY A 184 -4.72 -9.94 3.11
N ARG A 185 -5.63 -8.96 3.25
CA ARG A 185 -6.39 -8.42 2.13
C ARG A 185 -5.74 -7.19 1.52
N SER A 186 -6.09 -6.96 0.26
CA SER A 186 -5.69 -5.77 -0.49
C SER A 186 -6.91 -4.94 -0.90
N LEU A 187 -6.68 -3.63 -1.01
CA LEU A 187 -7.63 -2.64 -1.50
C LEU A 187 -6.94 -1.79 -2.57
N ASN A 188 -7.64 -1.58 -3.69
CA ASN A 188 -7.18 -0.69 -4.76
C ASN A 188 -8.02 0.59 -4.68
N VAL A 189 -7.38 1.72 -4.44
CA VAL A 189 -8.02 3.04 -4.34
C VAL A 189 -7.64 3.84 -5.59
N PRO A 190 -8.58 4.11 -6.51
CA PRO A 190 -8.37 5.03 -7.61
C PRO A 190 -8.15 6.44 -7.06
N TRP A 191 -7.11 7.12 -7.57
CA TRP A 191 -6.80 8.50 -7.18
C TRP A 191 -6.43 9.32 -8.41
N GLY A 192 -6.69 10.62 -8.33
CA GLY A 192 -6.32 11.58 -9.36
C GLY A 192 -5.69 12.82 -8.73
N CYS A 193 -4.63 13.31 -9.36
CA CYS A 193 -4.00 14.57 -8.99
C CYS A 193 -3.91 15.47 -10.22
N GLU A 194 -4.26 16.74 -10.07
CA GLU A 194 -4.14 17.73 -11.14
C GLU A 194 -2.70 17.78 -11.65
N LEU A 195 -2.53 17.64 -12.95
CA LEU A 195 -1.23 17.67 -13.60
C LEU A 195 -1.34 18.35 -14.96
N PRO A 196 -0.80 19.57 -15.12
CA PRO A 196 -0.79 20.27 -16.40
C PRO A 196 -0.19 19.40 -17.52
N LYS A 197 -0.78 19.46 -18.73
CA LYS A 197 -0.45 18.56 -19.87
C LYS A 197 1.03 18.47 -20.23
N GLY A 198 1.82 19.51 -19.96
CA GLY A 198 3.25 19.57 -20.26
C GLY A 198 4.16 19.10 -19.13
N GLU A 199 3.64 19.02 -17.90
CA GLU A 199 4.44 18.65 -16.73
C GLU A 199 4.65 17.14 -16.69
N LYS A 200 5.88 16.71 -16.37
CA LYS A 200 6.26 15.30 -16.38
C LYS A 200 6.78 14.83 -15.04
N LEU A 201 7.23 15.73 -14.17
CA LEU A 201 7.74 15.37 -12.87
C LEU A 201 6.62 15.52 -11.83
N ILE A 202 6.35 14.46 -11.09
CA ILE A 202 5.37 14.45 -10.00
C ILE A 202 6.02 13.90 -8.72
N GLN A 203 5.55 14.40 -7.59
CA GLN A 203 5.76 13.87 -6.26
C GLN A 203 4.39 13.58 -5.65
N ILE A 204 4.25 12.40 -5.07
CA ILE A 204 3.03 11.89 -4.46
C ILE A 204 3.40 11.46 -3.05
N GLU A 205 2.80 12.10 -2.06
CA GLU A 205 2.95 11.77 -0.65
C GLU A 205 1.74 10.95 -0.23
N VAL A 206 1.99 9.80 0.37
CA VAL A 206 0.93 8.89 0.84
C VAL A 206 1.10 8.66 2.32
N THR A 207 -0.01 8.70 3.05
CA THR A 207 -0.08 8.36 4.47
C THR A 207 -1.30 7.45 4.67
N PRO A 208 -1.12 6.17 5.00
CA PRO A 208 -2.20 5.19 5.01
C PRO A 208 -3.15 5.34 6.21
N ASP A 209 -2.69 5.89 7.33
CA ASP A 209 -3.48 6.17 8.54
C ASP A 209 -2.91 7.36 9.35
N PHE A 210 -3.55 7.70 10.47
CA PHE A 210 -3.11 8.83 11.32
C PHE A 210 -1.80 8.60 12.08
N ASP A 211 -1.37 7.34 12.25
CA ASP A 211 -0.23 6.98 13.08
C ASP A 211 1.05 6.83 12.24
N SER A 212 0.90 6.69 10.91
CA SER A 212 1.98 6.49 9.94
C SER A 212 2.63 7.80 9.48
N GLU A 213 3.95 7.78 9.31
CA GLU A 213 4.67 8.87 8.62
C GLU A 213 4.43 8.83 7.12
N ALA A 214 4.45 9.98 6.43
CA ALA A 214 4.23 10.02 4.99
C ALA A 214 5.40 9.38 4.22
N SER A 215 5.10 8.56 3.22
CA SER A 215 6.08 8.12 2.22
C SER A 215 5.99 8.96 0.96
N VAL A 216 7.14 9.30 0.37
CA VAL A 216 7.22 10.18 -0.79
C VAL A 216 7.59 9.37 -2.03
N PHE A 217 6.68 9.31 -3.01
CA PHE A 217 6.90 8.68 -4.31
C PHE A 217 7.17 9.78 -5.35
N THR A 218 8.25 9.70 -6.10
CA THR A 218 8.56 10.69 -7.14
C THR A 218 9.10 10.07 -8.41
N GLY A 219 8.81 10.70 -9.54
CA GLY A 219 9.30 10.23 -10.82
C GLY A 219 8.69 10.95 -12.01
N LYS A 220 9.09 10.49 -13.20
CA LYS A 220 8.58 11.02 -14.46
C LYS A 220 7.38 10.21 -14.94
N VAL A 221 6.31 10.90 -15.30
CA VAL A 221 5.10 10.32 -15.90
C VAL A 221 4.98 10.68 -17.37
N ARG A 222 4.44 9.75 -18.16
CA ARG A 222 4.30 9.88 -19.62
C ARG A 222 3.02 10.60 -20.01
#